data_AF-A0A6I3KKZ1-F1
#
_entry.id   AF-A0A6I3KKZ1-F1
#
_cell.length_a   1.000
_cell.length_b   1.000
_cell.length_c   1.000
_cell.angle_alpha   90.00
_cell.angle_beta   90.00
_cell.angle_gamma   90.00
#
_symmetry.space_group_name_H-M   'P 1'
#
loop_
_entity.id
_entity.type
_entity.pdbx_description
1 polymer ?
#
loop_
_entity_poly.entity_id
_entity_poly.type
_entity_poly.pdbx_seq_one_letter_code
_entity_poly.pdbx_strand_id
1 'polypeptide(L)'
;MRTSFVGLSLAVALAGVATWSTADAGCRRAGGVATMVTKDLAVFMANAALKNSIADHGERPSGPVQLKCTDDTLTTTCTARRQACK
;
A
#
# COMPACT_ATOMS: atom_id res chain seq x y z
N MET A 1 65.42 21.91 1.83
CA MET A 1 64.70 20.65 2.10
C MET A 1 64.13 20.12 0.79
N ARG A 2 64.64 18.98 0.33
CA ARG A 2 64.18 18.20 -0.84
C ARG A 2 63.77 16.84 -0.29
N THR A 3 62.53 16.42 -0.56
CA THR A 3 61.98 15.05 -0.73
C THR A 3 60.46 15.19 -0.59
N SER A 4 59.69 15.22 -1.68
CA SER A 4 59.09 14.04 -2.37
C SER A 4 58.31 13.12 -1.42
N PHE A 5 57.07 12.78 -1.76
CA PHE A 5 56.60 11.41 -2.04
C PHE A 5 55.06 11.27 -1.93
N VAL A 6 54.48 10.84 -3.06
CA VAL A 6 53.29 9.99 -3.19
C VAL A 6 51.92 10.65 -2.93
N GLY A 7 51.38 11.24 -4.00
CA GLY A 7 49.94 11.22 -4.25
C GLY A 7 49.60 9.99 -5.08
N LEU A 8 48.81 9.05 -4.53
CA LEU A 8 48.02 8.09 -5.30
C LEU A 8 47.03 7.40 -4.36
N SER A 9 45.75 7.72 -4.47
CA SER A 9 44.67 6.82 -4.03
C SER A 9 43.42 7.11 -4.86
N LEU A 10 43.39 6.37 -5.97
CA LEU A 10 42.27 6.18 -6.87
C LEU A 10 41.20 5.37 -6.11
N ALA A 11 40.08 5.99 -5.74
CA ALA A 11 38.92 5.28 -5.22
C ALA A 11 37.72 5.54 -6.16
N VAL A 12 37.67 4.77 -7.26
CA VAL A 12 36.47 4.65 -8.08
C VAL A 12 35.49 3.79 -7.29
N ALA A 13 34.58 4.45 -6.56
CA ALA A 13 33.44 3.79 -5.94
C ALA A 13 32.49 3.35 -7.07
N LEU A 14 32.47 2.03 -7.31
CA LEU A 14 31.44 1.37 -8.11
C LEU A 14 30.08 1.69 -7.48
N ALA A 15 29.36 2.65 -8.09
CA ALA A 15 27.95 2.87 -7.82
C ALA A 15 27.19 1.63 -8.31
N GLY A 16 27.05 0.65 -7.42
CA GLY A 16 26.14 -0.47 -7.60
C GLY A 16 24.75 0.10 -7.82
N VAL A 17 24.26 0.02 -9.05
CA VAL A 17 22.86 0.25 -9.37
C VAL A 17 22.05 -0.80 -8.63
N ALA A 18 21.59 -0.45 -7.43
CA ALA A 18 20.58 -1.20 -6.74
C ALA A 18 19.36 -1.23 -7.66
N THR A 19 19.15 -2.36 -8.34
CA THR A 19 17.91 -2.65 -9.02
C THR A 19 16.83 -2.69 -7.95
N TRP A 20 16.18 -1.55 -7.72
CA TRP A 20 14.97 -1.49 -6.93
C TRP A 20 13.98 -2.41 -7.61
N SER A 21 13.63 -3.50 -6.93
CA SER A 21 12.54 -4.38 -7.29
C SER A 21 11.34 -3.50 -7.66
N THR A 22 10.85 -3.62 -8.90
CA THR A 22 9.62 -2.97 -9.33
C THR A 22 8.47 -3.63 -8.56
N ALA A 23 8.26 -3.19 -7.32
CA ALA A 23 6.98 -3.34 -6.66
C ALA A 23 5.96 -2.73 -7.62
N ASP A 24 5.10 -3.59 -8.16
CA ASP A 24 4.01 -3.33 -9.08
C ASP A 24 3.64 -1.84 -9.20
N ALA A 25 4.22 -1.16 -10.20
CA ALA A 25 4.25 0.30 -10.30
C ALA A 25 2.87 0.95 -10.55
N GLY A 26 1.78 0.19 -10.42
CA GLY A 26 0.40 0.66 -10.53
C GLY A 26 -0.57 0.10 -9.49
N CYS A 27 -0.11 -0.72 -8.53
CA CYS A 27 -0.98 -1.27 -7.49
C CYS A 27 -1.01 -0.40 -6.23
N ARG A 28 -2.21 -0.11 -5.75
CA ARG A 28 -2.48 0.59 -4.49
C ARG A 28 -3.40 -0.22 -3.59
N ARG A 29 -3.25 -0.02 -2.28
CA ARG A 29 -4.09 -0.68 -1.28
C ARG A 29 -5.39 0.13 -1.11
N ALA A 30 -6.42 -0.22 -1.88
CA ALA A 30 -7.74 0.39 -1.78
C ALA A 30 -8.47 -0.02 -0.51
N GLY A 31 -9.38 0.85 -0.05
CA GLY A 31 -10.09 0.69 1.21
C GLY A 31 -11.54 1.18 1.17
N GLY A 32 -12.39 0.57 1.98
CA GLY A 32 -13.73 1.04 2.28
C GLY A 32 -14.02 0.86 3.77
N VAL A 33 -14.67 1.85 4.38
CA VAL A 33 -15.02 1.83 5.80
C VAL A 33 -16.50 2.15 5.94
N ALA A 34 -17.17 1.47 6.86
CA ALA A 34 -18.53 1.78 7.23
C ALA A 34 -18.78 1.46 8.71
N THR A 35 -19.55 2.33 9.37
CA THR A 35 -20.02 2.14 10.74
C THR A 35 -21.54 2.08 10.73
N MET A 36 -22.11 0.98 11.22
CA MET A 36 -23.56 0.73 11.20
C MET A 36 -24.02 0.14 12.53
N VAL A 37 -25.33 0.17 12.78
CA VAL A 37 -25.94 -0.39 14.01
C VAL A 37 -25.81 -1.92 14.07
N THR A 38 -25.72 -2.58 12.91
CA THR A 38 -25.55 -4.03 12.82
C THR A 38 -24.30 -4.39 12.02
N LYS A 39 -23.61 -5.45 12.45
CA LYS A 39 -22.40 -5.96 11.79
C LYS A 39 -22.60 -6.28 10.32
N ASP A 40 -23.68 -6.96 9.94
CA ASP A 40 -23.88 -7.37 8.54
C ASP A 40 -24.03 -6.17 7.60
N LEU A 41 -24.74 -5.13 8.04
CA LEU A 41 -24.81 -3.86 7.29
C LEU A 41 -23.46 -3.16 7.23
N ALA A 42 -22.69 -3.15 8.32
CA ALA A 42 -21.34 -2.57 8.32
C ALA A 42 -20.41 -3.31 7.35
N VAL A 43 -20.47 -4.63 7.30
CA VAL A 43 -19.72 -5.46 6.35
C VAL A 43 -20.14 -5.15 4.91
N PHE A 44 -21.44 -5.14 4.63
CA PHE A 44 -21.95 -4.90 3.29
C PHE A 44 -21.54 -3.50 2.77
N MET A 45 -21.73 -2.47 3.60
CA MET A 45 -21.38 -1.10 3.26
C MET A 45 -19.87 -0.89 3.11
N ALA A 46 -19.04 -1.49 3.96
CA ALA A 46 -17.58 -1.40 3.83
C ALA A 46 -17.09 -2.03 2.52
N ASN A 47 -17.69 -3.15 2.09
CA ASN A 47 -17.38 -3.76 0.79
C ASN A 47 -17.88 -2.93 -0.39
N ALA A 48 -19.06 -2.33 -0.28
CA ALA A 48 -19.57 -1.40 -1.30
C ALA A 48 -18.66 -0.16 -1.44
N ALA A 49 -18.24 0.42 -0.32
CA ALA A 49 -17.29 1.54 -0.29
C ALA A 49 -15.95 1.16 -0.93
N LEU A 50 -15.42 -0.04 -0.64
CA LEU A 50 -14.20 -0.54 -1.27
C LEU A 50 -14.35 -0.67 -2.79
N LYS A 51 -15.48 -1.22 -3.26
CA LYS A 51 -15.78 -1.34 -4.70
C LYS A 51 -15.81 0.05 -5.36
N ASN A 52 -16.45 1.03 -4.73
CA ASN A 52 -16.57 2.38 -5.25
C ASN A 52 -15.21 3.09 -5.27
N SER A 53 -14.41 2.97 -4.19
CA SER A 53 -13.04 3.53 -4.14
C SER A 53 -12.17 3.01 -5.29
N ILE A 54 -12.27 1.73 -5.63
CA ILE A 54 -11.49 1.14 -6.74
C ILE A 54 -11.99 1.65 -8.09
N ALA A 55 -13.31 1.71 -8.27
CA ALA A 55 -13.92 2.16 -9.52
C ALA A 55 -13.63 3.65 -9.80
N ASP A 56 -13.69 4.50 -8.77
CA ASP A 56 -13.42 5.94 -8.86
C ASP A 56 -11.99 6.23 -9.32
N HIS A 57 -11.03 5.40 -8.90
CA HIS A 57 -9.65 5.50 -9.36
C HIS A 57 -9.40 4.81 -10.70
N GLY A 58 -10.40 4.21 -11.35
CA GLY A 58 -10.24 3.46 -12.60
C GLY A 58 -9.22 2.34 -12.45
N GLU A 59 -9.23 1.67 -11.30
CA GLU A 59 -8.37 0.53 -10.97
C GLU A 59 -9.18 -0.76 -11.03
N ARG A 60 -8.50 -1.90 -11.06
CA ARG A 60 -9.09 -3.23 -11.05
C ARG A 60 -8.81 -3.96 -9.73
N PRO A 61 -9.74 -4.82 -9.27
CA PRO A 61 -9.48 -5.77 -8.19
C PRO A 61 -8.17 -6.52 -8.34
N SER A 62 -7.39 -6.65 -7.26
CA SER A 62 -6.34 -7.64 -7.15
C SER A 62 -6.33 -8.30 -5.77
N GLY A 63 -6.33 -9.63 -5.78
CA GLY A 63 -6.29 -10.45 -4.57
C GLY A 63 -7.56 -10.41 -3.70
N PRO A 64 -7.51 -11.10 -2.54
CA PRO A 64 -8.66 -11.23 -1.64
C PRO A 64 -8.94 -9.94 -0.86
N VAL A 65 -10.20 -9.79 -0.45
CA VAL A 65 -10.61 -8.71 0.47
C VAL A 65 -10.23 -9.10 1.90
N GLN A 66 -9.45 -8.24 2.55
CA GLN A 66 -9.20 -8.28 3.98
C GLN A 66 -10.26 -7.43 4.68
N LEU A 67 -11.12 -8.08 5.46
CA LEU A 67 -12.18 -7.45 6.21
C LEU A 67 -11.85 -7.51 7.70
N LYS A 68 -11.94 -6.36 8.38
CA LYS A 68 -11.81 -6.27 9.83
C LYS A 68 -12.97 -5.47 10.38
N CYS A 69 -13.66 -6.02 11.38
CA CYS A 69 -14.74 -5.32 12.09
C CYS A 69 -14.37 -5.16 13.56
N THR A 70 -14.76 -4.02 14.11
CA THR A 70 -14.64 -3.69 15.52
C THR A 70 -16.02 -3.27 16.01
N ASP A 71 -16.48 -3.93 17.06
CA ASP A 71 -17.75 -3.65 17.69
C ASP A 71 -17.53 -2.64 18.82
N ASP A 72 -18.32 -1.58 18.82
CA ASP A 72 -18.47 -0.58 19.88
C ASP A 72 -19.77 -0.85 20.66
N THR A 73 -20.07 -0.05 21.68
CA THR A 73 -21.26 -0.26 22.54
C THR A 73 -22.59 -0.29 21.79
N LEU A 74 -22.72 0.45 20.68
CA LEU A 74 -23.98 0.61 19.93
C LEU A 74 -23.84 0.37 18.42
N THR A 75 -22.62 0.20 17.92
CA THR A 75 -22.34 0.17 16.48
C THR A 75 -21.21 -0.80 16.17
N THR A 76 -21.17 -1.28 14.94
CA THR A 76 -20.03 -2.01 14.39
C THR A 76 -19.38 -1.17 13.31
N THR A 77 -18.07 -0.98 13.41
CA THR A 77 -17.25 -0.38 12.35
C THR A 77 -16.49 -1.47 11.60
N CYS A 78 -16.70 -1.59 10.30
CA CYS A 78 -15.96 -2.51 9.44
C CYS A 78 -15.08 -1.77 8.44
N THR A 79 -13.89 -2.30 8.22
CA THR A 79 -12.91 -1.83 7.22
C THR A 79 -12.59 -2.97 6.26
N ALA A 80 -12.88 -2.78 4.98
CA ALA A 80 -12.52 -3.68 3.90
C ALA A 80 -11.31 -3.11 3.14
N ARG A 81 -10.30 -3.93 2.85
CA ARG A 81 -9.11 -3.53 2.08
C ARG A 81 -8.71 -4.61 1.09
N ARG A 82 -8.20 -4.20 -0.07
CA ARG A 82 -7.50 -5.12 -0.99
C ARG A 82 -6.52 -4.35 -1.88
N GLN A 83 -5.71 -5.07 -2.66
CA GLN A 83 -4.92 -4.45 -3.71
C GLN A 83 -5.83 -4.07 -4.89
N ALA A 84 -5.50 -2.96 -5.52
CA ALA A 84 -6.16 -2.47 -6.72
C ALA A 84 -5.10 -1.95 -7.68
N CYS A 85 -5.12 -2.42 -8.93
CA CYS A 85 -4.04 -2.19 -9.89
C CYS A 85 -4.62 -1.65 -11.20
N LYS A 86 -3.82 -0.92 -11.98
CA LYS A 86 -4.24 -0.39 -13.28
C LYS A 86 -4.35 -1.49 -14.35
#